data_AF-A0A9P4VVG7-F1
#
_entry.id   AF-A0A9P4VVG7-F1
#
_cell.length_a   1.000
_cell.length_b   1.000
_cell.length_c   1.000
_cell.angle_alpha   90.00
_cell.angle_beta   90.00
_cell.angle_gamma   90.00
#
_symmetry.space_group_name_H-M   'P 1'
#
loop_
_entity.id
_entity.type
_entity.pdbx_description
1 polymer ?
#
loop_
_entity_poly.entity_id
_entity_poly.type
_entity_poly.pdbx_seq_one_letter_code
_entity_poly.pdbx_strand_id
1 'polypeptide(L)'
;MDAELFPVLKAMERKRKEQEKGQSTSQTVCIFIYSQAANKRLQKNCLEGGQELVTLIGNQYDILTAEWGMNVNFSWVPSHKGIFGNELADKLAKLRLERKSVEASFTSLSHLKRMSREKIIKD
;
A
#
# COMPACT_ATOMS: atom_id res chain seq x y z
N MET A 1 -7.59 -2.37 5.90
CA MET A 1 -6.71 -3.30 5.17
C MET A 1 -5.42 -2.54 4.84
N ASP A 2 -4.26 -3.12 5.12
CA ASP A 2 -2.96 -2.41 5.10
C ASP A 2 -2.32 -2.37 3.70
N ALA A 3 -2.97 -2.98 2.71
CA ALA A 3 -2.51 -3.04 1.33
C ALA A 3 -2.23 -1.66 0.73
N GLU A 4 -2.92 -0.62 1.18
CA GLU A 4 -2.75 0.76 0.72
C GLU A 4 -1.49 1.45 1.27
N LEU A 5 -0.98 1.00 2.41
CA LEU A 5 0.23 1.56 3.03
C LEU A 5 1.51 0.96 2.41
N PHE A 6 1.42 -0.25 1.88
CA PHE A 6 2.58 -0.92 1.29
C PHE A 6 3.17 -0.18 0.07
N PRO A 7 2.37 0.32 -0.90
CA PRO A 7 2.88 1.17 -1.98
C PRO A 7 3.56 2.45 -1.48
N VAL A 8 3.05 3.05 -0.40
CA VAL A 8 3.64 4.25 0.22
C VAL A 8 5.05 3.95 0.73
N LEU A 9 5.19 2.88 1.51
CA LEU A 9 6.49 2.42 2.00
C LEU A 9 7.47 2.17 0.84
N LYS A 10 7.02 1.46 -0.20
CA LYS A 10 7.86 1.17 -1.37
C LYS A 10 8.27 2.41 -2.16
N ALA A 11 7.40 3.42 -2.25
CA ALA A 11 7.73 4.69 -2.87
C ALA A 11 8.85 5.42 -2.10
N MET A 12 8.77 5.44 -0.76
CA MET A 12 9.78 6.06 0.09
C MET A 12 11.12 5.31 0.03
N GLU A 13 11.12 3.98 0.09
CA GLU A 13 12.32 3.16 -0.08
C GLU A 13 13.00 3.39 -1.45
N ARG A 14 12.21 3.56 -2.51
CA ARG A 14 12.75 3.86 -3.84
C ARG A 14 13.42 5.22 -3.86
N LYS A 15 12.75 6.24 -3.32
CA LYS A 15 13.32 7.59 -3.23
C LYS A 15 14.60 7.59 -2.40
N ARG A 16 14.62 6.78 -1.34
CA ARG A 16 15.81 6.53 -0.53
C ARG A 16 16.98 6.02 -1.37
N LYS A 17 16.76 4.94 -2.12
CA LYS A 17 17.80 4.38 -3.00
C LYS A 17 18.25 5.34 -4.10
N GLU A 18 17.36 6.20 -4.60
CA GLU A 18 17.70 7.22 -5.61
C GLU A 18 18.61 8.31 -5.02
N GLN A 19 18.37 8.72 -3.77
CA GLN A 19 19.23 9.65 -3.03
C GLN A 19 20.60 9.04 -2.71
N GLU A 20 20.65 7.79 -2.19
CA GLU A 20 21.91 7.09 -1.90
C GLU A 20 22.82 6.96 -3.14
N LYS A 21 22.23 6.87 -4.33
CA LYS A 21 22.94 6.81 -5.61
C LYS A 21 23.32 8.19 -6.17
N GLY A 22 23.00 9.28 -5.48
CA GLY A 22 23.21 10.65 -5.97
C GLY A 22 22.37 11.02 -7.19
N GLN A 23 21.32 10.25 -7.49
CA GLN A 23 20.47 10.45 -8.68
C GLN A 23 19.25 11.34 -8.40
N SER A 24 19.04 11.69 -7.14
CA SER A 24 17.86 12.47 -6.74
C SER A 24 18.16 13.96 -6.74
N THR A 25 17.55 14.67 -7.68
CA THR A 25 17.68 16.13 -7.83
C THR A 25 16.65 16.92 -7.03
N SER A 26 15.54 16.29 -6.64
CA SER A 26 14.43 16.96 -5.97
C SER A 26 14.49 16.77 -4.46
N GLN A 27 14.56 17.90 -3.74
CA GLN A 27 14.46 18.00 -2.28
C GLN A 27 13.03 17.76 -1.76
N THR A 28 12.03 17.75 -2.63
CA THR A 28 10.62 17.57 -2.26
C THR A 28 10.07 16.26 -2.81
N VAL A 29 9.33 15.54 -1.97
CA VAL A 29 8.65 14.27 -2.27
C VAL A 29 7.17 14.44 -1.97
N CYS A 30 6.33 14.36 -3.00
CA CYS A 30 4.88 14.36 -2.83
C CYS A 30 4.33 12.95 -3.05
N ILE A 31 3.65 12.40 -2.05
CA ILE A 31 2.99 11.09 -2.11
C ILE A 31 1.48 11.31 -2.10
N PHE A 32 0.83 10.96 -3.20
CA PHE A 32 -0.61 11.06 -3.36
C PHE A 32 -1.27 9.73 -2.97
N ILE A 33 -2.23 9.80 -2.05
CA ILE A 33 -2.92 8.63 -1.49
C ILE A 33 -4.39 8.72 -1.82
N TYR A 34 -4.96 7.68 -2.41
CA TYR A 34 -6.38 7.68 -2.75
C TYR A 34 -7.29 7.13 -1.64
N SER A 35 -6.72 6.34 -0.73
CA SER A 35 -7.44 5.76 0.40
C SER A 35 -7.54 6.74 1.57
N GLN A 36 -8.78 7.21 1.85
CA GLN A 36 -9.05 8.05 3.02
C GLN A 36 -8.69 7.34 4.33
N ALA A 37 -8.88 6.03 4.42
CA ALA A 37 -8.52 5.25 5.60
C ALA A 37 -7.00 5.19 5.81
N ALA A 38 -6.22 5.08 4.74
CA ALA A 38 -4.75 5.13 4.81
C ALA A 38 -4.26 6.52 5.20
N ASN A 39 -4.82 7.58 4.61
CA ASN A 39 -4.48 8.95 4.97
C ASN A 39 -4.77 9.25 6.45
N LYS A 40 -5.96 8.86 6.95
CA LYS A 40 -6.30 9.00 8.38
C LYS A 40 -5.36 8.23 9.30
N ARG A 41 -4.85 7.08 8.89
CA ARG A 41 -3.91 6.28 9.68
C ARG A 41 -2.52 6.91 9.73
N LEU A 42 -2.00 7.41 8.61
CA LEU A 42 -0.72 8.14 8.60
C LEU A 42 -0.77 9.43 9.43
N GLN A 43 -1.96 10.05 9.54
CA GLN A 43 -2.17 11.24 10.38
C GLN A 43 -2.35 10.91 11.88
N LYS A 44 -2.65 9.66 12.24
CA LYS A 44 -2.97 9.29 13.63
C LYS A 44 -1.68 8.83 14.35
N ASN A 45 -1.21 9.65 15.28
CA ASN A 45 -0.07 9.33 16.16
C ASN A 45 -0.46 8.40 17.32
N CYS A 46 -1.16 7.28 17.06
CA CYS A 46 -1.50 6.33 18.13
C CYS A 46 -0.96 4.94 17.84
N LEU A 47 -0.20 4.37 18.77
CA LEU A 47 0.40 3.04 18.66
C LEU A 47 -0.65 1.98 19.08
N GLU A 48 -1.42 1.48 18.13
CA GLU A 48 -2.30 0.31 18.31
C GLU A 48 -1.80 -0.86 17.44
N GLY A 49 -2.16 -2.10 17.80
CA GLY A 49 -1.78 -3.29 17.04
C GLY A 49 -2.23 -3.24 15.57
N GLY A 50 -1.39 -3.72 14.64
CA GLY A 50 -1.65 -3.68 13.19
C GLY A 50 -1.14 -2.41 12.49
N GLN A 51 -0.10 -1.76 13.03
CA GLN A 51 0.51 -0.55 12.48
C GLN A 51 1.97 -0.69 12.06
N GLU A 52 2.49 -1.91 11.91
CA GLU A 52 3.89 -2.15 11.52
C GLU A 52 4.30 -1.32 10.29
N LEU A 53 3.45 -1.27 9.25
CA LEU A 53 3.72 -0.45 8.06
C LEU A 53 3.72 1.05 8.37
N VAL A 54 2.89 1.54 9.28
CA VAL A 54 2.87 2.97 9.67
C VAL A 54 4.18 3.32 10.38
N THR A 55 4.65 2.47 11.30
CA THR A 55 5.93 2.65 11.97
C THR A 55 7.09 2.63 10.98
N LEU A 56 7.10 1.69 10.03
CA LEU A 56 8.14 1.63 9.00
C LEU A 56 8.12 2.87 8.09
N ILE A 57 6.93 3.35 7.72
CA ILE A 57 6.77 4.60 6.95
C ILE A 57 7.29 5.80 7.75
N GLY A 58 6.98 5.88 9.06
CA GLY A 58 7.50 6.91 9.96
C GLY A 58 9.03 6.90 10.03
N ASN A 59 9.63 5.73 10.21
CA ASN A 59 11.10 5.60 10.20
C ASN A 59 11.70 6.05 8.87
N GLN A 60 11.09 5.72 7.73
CA GLN A 60 11.57 6.24 6.43
C GLN A 60 11.37 7.74 6.30
N TYR A 61 10.29 8.29 6.87
CA TYR A 61 10.01 9.73 6.87
C TYR A 61 11.11 10.47 7.64
N ASP A 62 11.45 9.98 8.83
CA ASP A 62 12.50 10.57 9.67
C ASP A 62 13.85 10.52 8.97
N ILE A 63 14.21 9.41 8.32
CA ILE A 63 15.45 9.31 7.53
C ILE A 63 15.47 10.34 6.40
N LEU A 64 14.41 10.42 5.59
CA LEU A 64 14.36 11.34 4.45
C LEU A 64 14.40 12.81 4.89
N THR A 65 13.74 13.14 6.00
CA THR A 65 13.61 14.53 6.49
C THR A 65 14.78 14.96 7.37
N ALA A 66 15.14 14.17 8.38
CA ALA A 66 16.16 14.52 9.36
C ALA A 66 17.58 14.28 8.84
N GLU A 67 17.85 13.17 8.14
CA GLU A 67 19.20 12.87 7.66
C GLU A 67 19.51 13.62 6.36
N TRP A 68 18.53 13.77 5.47
CA TRP A 68 18.75 14.33 4.13
C TRP A 68 18.07 15.66 3.86
N GLY A 69 17.36 16.23 4.84
CA GLY A 69 16.76 17.56 4.72
C GLY A 69 15.63 17.65 3.69
N MET A 70 15.04 16.52 3.30
CA MET A 70 13.98 16.51 2.28
C MET A 70 12.64 16.93 2.88
N ASN A 71 11.79 17.52 2.05
CA ASN A 71 10.40 17.83 2.39
C ASN A 71 9.47 16.73 1.84
N VAL A 72 8.89 15.93 2.73
CA VAL A 72 7.97 14.83 2.36
C VAL A 72 6.54 15.21 2.70
N ASN A 73 5.68 15.27 1.67
CA ASN A 73 4.27 15.65 1.82
C ASN A 73 3.35 14.51 1.40
N PHE A 74 2.38 14.20 2.27
CA PHE A 74 1.29 13.27 1.97
C PHE A 74 0.04 14.08 1.61
N SER A 75 -0.62 13.73 0.50
CA SER A 75 -1.85 14.41 0.07
C SER A 75 -2.90 13.42 -0.38
N TRP A 76 -4.10 13.55 0.17
CA TRP A 76 -5.23 12.74 -0.29
C TRP A 76 -5.76 13.24 -1.63
N VAL A 77 -6.05 12.30 -2.53
CA VAL A 77 -6.60 12.59 -3.86
C VAL A 77 -7.78 11.67 -4.15
N PRO A 78 -8.90 12.18 -4.67
CA PRO A 78 -10.04 11.33 -5.00
C PRO A 78 -9.76 10.40 -6.19
N SER A 79 -10.20 9.15 -6.10
CA SER A 79 -10.20 8.19 -7.21
C SER A 79 -11.27 8.51 -8.25
N HIS A 80 -11.02 8.12 -9.50
CA HIS A 80 -11.98 8.20 -10.62
C HIS A 80 -12.51 9.61 -10.90
N LYS A 81 -11.62 10.62 -10.79
CA LYS A 81 -11.91 12.02 -11.08
C LYS A 81 -11.21 12.55 -12.33
N GLY A 82 -10.65 11.69 -13.18
CA GLY A 82 -9.86 12.11 -14.35
C GLY A 82 -8.43 12.53 -14.01
N ILE A 83 -7.94 12.22 -12.80
CA ILE A 83 -6.58 12.57 -12.38
C ILE A 83 -5.65 11.51 -12.96
N PHE A 84 -5.04 11.84 -14.09
CA PHE A 84 -4.22 10.94 -14.89
C PHE A 84 -3.22 10.11 -14.09
N GLY A 85 -2.45 10.74 -13.19
CA GLY A 85 -1.45 10.03 -12.38
C GLY A 85 -2.05 9.01 -11.40
N ASN A 86 -3.20 9.33 -10.82
CA ASN A 86 -3.92 8.43 -9.91
C ASN A 86 -4.53 7.24 -10.68
N GLU A 87 -5.13 7.52 -11.84
CA GLU A 87 -5.73 6.49 -12.69
C GLU A 87 -4.69 5.56 -13.30
N LEU A 88 -3.52 6.11 -13.67
CA LEU A 88 -2.39 5.32 -14.12
C LEU A 88 -1.87 4.39 -13.01
N ALA A 89 -1.76 4.88 -11.77
CA ALA A 89 -1.35 4.08 -10.63
C ALA A 89 -2.33 2.92 -10.35
N ASP A 90 -3.64 3.20 -10.36
CA ASP A 90 -4.69 2.19 -10.20
C ASP A 90 -4.66 1.14 -11.32
N LYS A 91 -4.50 1.58 -12.58
CA LYS A 91 -4.36 0.68 -13.73
C LYS A 91 -3.14 -0.24 -13.60
N LEU A 92 -1.99 0.30 -13.20
CA LEU A 92 -0.77 -0.48 -13.01
C LEU A 92 -0.91 -1.50 -11.87
N ALA A 93 -1.60 -1.14 -10.79
CA ALA A 93 -1.89 -2.06 -9.69
C ALA A 93 -2.75 -3.23 -10.15
N LYS A 94 -3.82 -2.97 -10.91
CA LYS A 94 -4.73 -4.00 -11.46
C LYS A 94 -4.05 -4.94 -12.44
N LEU A 95 -3.25 -4.41 -13.37
CA LEU A 95 -2.48 -5.22 -14.32
C LEU A 95 -1.55 -6.24 -13.63
N ARG A 96 -1.03 -5.90 -12.44
CA ARG A 96 -0.16 -6.80 -11.68
C ARG A 96 -0.93 -7.91 -10.94
N LEU A 97 -2.21 -7.69 -10.63
CA LEU A 97 -3.09 -8.72 -10.09
C LEU A 97 -3.51 -9.72 -11.18
N GLU A 98 -3.84 -9.23 -12.38
CA GLU A 98 -4.24 -10.06 -13.52
C GLU A 98 -3.13 -11.03 -13.97
N ARG A 99 -1.86 -10.63 -13.90
CA ARG A 99 -0.72 -11.52 -14.21
C ARG A 99 -0.47 -12.63 -13.17
N LYS A 100 -1.08 -12.54 -11.99
CA LYS A 100 -0.87 -13.48 -10.88
C LYS A 100 -1.87 -14.63 -10.85
N SER A 101 -2.81 -14.69 -11.81
CA SER A 101 -3.70 -15.85 -11.99
C SER A 101 -2.94 -17.02 -12.62
N VAL A 102 -1.93 -17.54 -11.91
CA VAL A 102 -1.67 -18.99 -11.99
C VAL A 102 -2.81 -19.61 -11.20
N GLU A 103 -3.51 -20.56 -11.80
CA GLU A 103 -4.68 -21.28 -11.27
C GLU A 103 -4.47 -21.81 -9.84
N ALA A 104 -4.59 -20.95 -8.84
CA ALA A 104 -4.88 -21.43 -7.51
C ALA A 104 -6.36 -21.79 -7.51
N SER A 105 -6.64 -23.10 -7.55
CA SER A 105 -7.95 -23.67 -7.26
C SER A 105 -8.38 -23.23 -5.85
N PHE A 106 -9.02 -22.07 -5.76
CA PHE A 106 -9.56 -21.58 -4.50
C PHE A 106 -10.90 -22.24 -4.22
N THR A 107 -10.91 -23.23 -3.33
CA THR A 107 -12.15 -23.74 -2.74
C THR A 107 -12.54 -22.83 -1.58
N SER A 108 -13.68 -22.14 -1.69
CA SER A 108 -14.14 -21.27 -0.60
C SER A 108 -14.39 -22.07 0.68
N LEU A 109 -14.12 -21.47 1.85
CA LEU A 109 -14.44 -22.07 3.16
C LEU A 109 -15.92 -22.48 3.26
N SER A 110 -16.81 -21.71 2.62
CA SER A 110 -18.23 -22.02 2.51
C SER A 110 -18.47 -23.31 1.72
N HIS A 111 -17.75 -23.51 0.61
CA HIS A 111 -17.82 -24.73 -0.19
C HIS A 111 -17.27 -25.95 0.57
N LEU A 112 -16.14 -25.80 1.28
CA LEU A 112 -15.60 -26.86 2.14
C LEU A 112 -16.55 -27.23 3.28
N LYS A 113 -17.14 -26.24 3.96
CA LYS A 113 -18.13 -26.47 5.03
C LYS A 113 -19.38 -27.17 4.52
N ARG A 114 -19.83 -26.85 3.30
CA ARG A 114 -20.97 -27.52 2.67
C ARG A 114 -20.66 -28.99 2.38
N MET A 115 -19.50 -29.28 1.78
CA MET A 115 -19.08 -30.66 1.50
C MET A 115 -18.95 -31.52 2.77
N SER A 116 -18.44 -30.96 3.86
CA SER A 116 -18.35 -31.69 5.13
C SER A 116 -19.73 -32.05 5.69
N ARG A 117 -20.73 -31.16 5.56
CA ARG A 117 -22.11 -31.43 6.01
C ARG A 117 -22.79 -32.50 5.15
N GLU A 118 -22.58 -32.47 3.84
CA GLU A 118 -23.17 -33.45 2.91
C GLU A 118 -22.60 -34.86 3.11
N LYS A 119 -21.33 -34.99 3.54
CA LYS A 119 -20.74 -36.29 3.89
C LYS A 119 -21.27 -36.89 5.19
N ILE A 120 -21.57 -36.05 6.19
CA ILE A 120 -22.10 -36.49 7.49
C ILE A 120 -23.53 -37.04 7.38
N ILE A 121 -24.29 -36.66 6.35
CA ILE A 121 -25.69 -37.07 6.14
C ILE A 121 -25.80 -38.42 5.41
N LYS A 122 -24.68 -39.00 4.95
CA LYS A 122 -24.66 -40.26 4.17
C LYS A 122 -24.19 -41.50 4.93
N ASP A 123 -23.98 -41.40 6.24
CA ASP A 123 -23.82 -42.53 7.17
C ASP A 123 -25.04 -42.63 8.09
#